data_AF-A0A022QNM4-F1
#
_entry.id   AF-A0A022QNM4-F1
#
_cell.length_a   1.000
_cell.length_b   1.000
_cell.length_c   1.000
_cell.angle_alpha   90.00
_cell.angle_beta   90.00
_cell.angle_gamma   90.00
#
_symmetry.space_group_name_H-M   'P 1'
#
loop_
_entity.id
_entity.type
_entity.pdbx_description
1 polymer ?
#
loop_
_entity_poly.entity_id
_entity_poly.type
_entity_poly.pdbx_seq_one_letter_code
_entity_poly.pdbx_strand_id
1 'polypeptide(L)' 'MSTLKADDPRIPAIQSRIRVVPNFPKPGIMFQDITTLLLDPKVFKDTIDLFVERYKFKNISVVA' A
#
# COMPACT_ATOMS: atom_id res chain seq x y z
N MET A 1 -18.62 -0.13 12.35
CA MET A 1 -18.82 0.69 11.15
C MET A 1 -17.46 1.10 10.58
N SER A 2 -16.82 0.24 9.79
CA SER A 2 -15.56 0.54 9.08
C SER A 2 -15.72 0.04 7.65
N THR A 3 -16.40 0.86 6.85
CA THR A 3 -16.35 0.71 5.40
C THR A 3 -14.94 1.09 4.99
N LEU A 4 -14.13 0.13 4.53
CA LEU A 4 -13.09 0.45 3.56
C LEU A 4 -13.83 1.10 2.40
N LYS A 5 -13.85 2.44 2.33
CA LYS A 5 -14.40 3.12 1.18
C LYS A 5 -13.40 2.88 0.06
N ALA A 6 -13.82 2.17 -0.99
CA ALA A 6 -13.08 2.06 -2.23
C ALA A 6 -12.77 3.44 -2.85
N ASP A 7 -13.39 4.50 -2.33
CA ASP A 7 -13.28 5.89 -2.74
C ASP A 7 -12.34 6.74 -1.86
N ASP A 8 -11.45 6.14 -1.06
CA ASP A 8 -10.48 6.94 -0.32
C ASP A 8 -9.57 7.70 -1.31
N PRO A 9 -9.50 9.04 -1.24
CA PRO A 9 -8.80 9.86 -2.22
C PRO A 9 -7.27 9.62 -2.23
N ARG A 10 -6.72 8.93 -1.22
CA ARG A 10 -5.31 8.53 -1.17
C ARG A 10 -5.00 7.35 -2.09
N ILE A 11 -5.98 6.48 -2.38
CA ILE A 11 -5.77 5.23 -3.14
C ILE A 11 -5.21 5.46 -4.54
N PRO A 12 -5.73 6.40 -5.36
CA PRO A 12 -5.15 6.66 -6.68
C PRO A 12 -3.69 7.10 -6.62
N ALA A 13 -3.33 7.95 -5.64
CA ALA A 13 -1.96 8.40 -5.44
C ALA A 13 -1.03 7.23 -5.06
N ILE A 14 -1.48 6.34 -4.18
CA ILE A 14 -0.76 5.13 -3.77
C ILE A 14 -0.53 4.20 -4.96
N GLN A 15 -1.59 3.88 -5.72
CA GLN A 15 -1.52 3.01 -6.88
C GLN A 15 -0.56 3.56 -7.96
N SER A 16 -0.55 4.87 -8.17
CA SER A 16 0.32 5.51 -9.17
C SER A 16 1.83 5.35 -8.89
N ARG A 17 2.20 4.99 -7.64
CA ARG A 17 3.59 4.80 -7.21
C ARG A 17 4.04 3.34 -7.23
N ILE A 18 3.18 2.40 -7.64
CA ILE A 18 3.57 1.01 -7.82
C ILE A 18 3.89 0.80 -9.29
N ARG A 19 5.12 0.37 -9.59
CA ARG A 19 5.54 0.07 -10.97
C ARG A 19 5.40 -1.42 -11.25
N VAL A 20 5.27 -1.76 -12.52
CA VAL A 20 5.30 -3.15 -12.97
C VAL A 20 6.61 -3.43 -13.70
N VAL A 21 7.38 -4.41 -13.21
CA VAL A 21 8.61 -4.90 -13.82
C VAL A 21 8.34 -6.28 -14.43
N PRO A 22 8.27 -6.42 -15.77
CA PRO A 22 7.99 -7.69 -16.40
C PRO A 22 9.18 -8.65 -16.30
N ASN A 23 8.90 -9.94 -16.24
CA ASN A 23 9.86 -11.06 -16.24
C ASN A 23 10.90 -11.04 -15.10
N PHE A 24 10.54 -10.49 -13.93
CA PHE A 24 11.39 -10.46 -12.74
C PHE A 24 10.76 -11.22 -11.57
N PRO A 25 11.54 -12.00 -10.78
CA PRO A 25 12.95 -12.36 -10.99
C PRO A 25 13.15 -13.44 -12.06
N LYS A 26 12.06 -13.98 -12.62
CA LYS A 26 12.05 -15.03 -13.65
C LYS A 26 11.01 -14.71 -14.73
N PRO A 27 11.15 -15.25 -15.95
CA PRO A 27 10.18 -15.06 -17.03
C PRO A 27 8.75 -15.44 -16.63
N GLY A 28 7.78 -14.68 -17.14
CA GLY A 28 6.35 -14.89 -16.88
C GLY A 28 5.79 -14.19 -15.64
N ILE A 29 6.62 -13.50 -14.85
CA ILE A 29 6.19 -12.77 -13.64
C ILE A 29 6.06 -11.28 -13.92
N MET A 30 4.97 -10.65 -13.47
CA MET A 30 4.77 -9.20 -13.48
C MET A 30 5.03 -8.64 -12.08
N PHE A 31 6.28 -8.33 -11.76
CA PHE A 31 6.69 -7.90 -10.43
C PHE A 31 6.17 -6.51 -10.11
N GLN A 32 5.50 -6.35 -8.97
CA GLN A 32 5.02 -5.06 -8.47
C GLN A 32 6.11 -4.42 -7.61
N ASP A 33 6.86 -3.49 -8.20
CA ASP A 33 7.91 -2.75 -7.52
C ASP A 33 7.31 -1.62 -6.67
N ILE A 34 7.33 -1.81 -5.35
CA ILE A 34 6.85 -0.83 -4.37
C ILE A 34 7.93 0.16 -3.93
N THR A 35 9.18 0.03 -4.39
CA THR A 35 10.29 0.88 -3.89
C THR A 35 10.03 2.36 -4.14
N THR A 36 9.33 2.72 -5.22
CA THR A 36 8.88 4.10 -5.45
C THR A 36 7.87 4.63 -4.47
N LEU A 37 6.97 3.78 -3.99
CA LEU A 37 6.04 4.13 -2.93
C LEU A 37 6.82 4.37 -1.64
N LEU A 38 7.79 3.51 -1.32
CA LEU A 38 8.61 3.61 -0.11
C LEU A 38 9.50 4.88 -0.10
N LEU A 39 9.95 5.33 -1.27
CA LEU A 39 10.79 6.53 -1.41
C LEU A 39 10.00 7.84 -1.43
N ASP A 40 8.66 7.82 -1.51
CA ASP A 40 7.80 8.99 -1.43
C ASP A 40 7.26 9.14 0.00
N PRO A 41 7.78 10.08 0.83
CA PRO A 41 7.42 10.16 2.25
C PRO A 41 5.94 10.40 2.49
N LYS A 42 5.28 11.15 1.59
CA LYS A 42 3.86 11.46 1.72
C LYS A 42 3.03 10.23 1.42
N VAL A 43 3.28 9.57 0.29
CA VAL A 43 2.51 8.38 -0.11
C VAL A 43 2.77 7.20 0.82
N PHE A 44 4.00 7.05 1.31
CA PHE A 44 4.32 6.04 2.32
C PHE A 44 3.53 6.27 3.61
N LYS A 45 3.52 7.51 4.13
CA LYS A 45 2.71 7.86 5.30
C LYS A 45 1.21 7.61 5.05
N ASP A 46 0.68 8.07 3.92
CA ASP A 46 -0.73 7.88 3.55
C ASP A 46 -1.10 6.38 3.52
N THR A 47 -0.18 5.51 3.07
CA THR A 47 -0.35 4.05 3.05
C THR A 47 -0.38 3.45 4.45
N ILE A 48 0.57 3.85 5.33
CA ILE A 48 0.60 3.37 6.72
C ILE A 48 -0.62 3.83 7.50
N ASP A 49 -1.04 5.09 7.32
CA ASP A 49 -2.23 5.65 7.98
C ASP A 49 -3.49 4.82 7.62
N LEU A 50 -3.66 4.43 6.35
CA LEU A 50 -4.77 3.55 5.94
C LEU A 50 -4.76 2.19 6.65
N PHE A 51 -3.58 1.59 6.85
CA PHE A 51 -3.47 0.36 7.62
C PHE A 51 -3.82 0.60 9.10
N VAL A 52 -3.25 1.63 9.72
CA VAL A 52 -3.51 1.95 11.12
C VAL A 52 -5.00 2.22 11.34
N GLU A 53 -5.63 3.07 10.52
CA GLU A 53 -7.06 3.40 10.59
C GLU A 53 -7.95 2.15 10.56
N ARG A 54 -7.60 1.16 9.72
CA ARG A 54 -8.34 -0.11 9.63
C ARG A 54 -8.26 -0.95 10.91
N TYR A 55 -7.14 -0.91 11.61
CA TYR A 55 -6.87 -1.79 12.76
C TYR A 55 -6.84 -1.10 14.12
N LYS A 56 -6.95 0.24 14.17
CA LYS A 56 -6.79 1.09 15.37
C LYS A 56 -7.57 0.63 16.61
N PHE A 57 -8.73 0.00 16.41
CA PHE A 57 -9.63 -0.42 17.50
C PHE A 57 -9.75 -1.94 17.64
N LYS A 58 -8.78 -2.70 17.11
CA LYS A 58 -8.80 -4.16 17.14
C LYS A 58 -7.93 -4.79 18.24
N ASN A 59 -7.39 -3.98 19.16
CA ASN A 59 -6.54 -4.43 20.28
C ASN A 59 -5.42 -5.38 19.82
N ILE A 60 -4.74 -5.03 18.71
CA ILE A 60 -3.62 -5.82 18.19
C ILE A 60 -2.42 -5.62 19.12
N SER A 61 -1.86 -6.72 19.61
CA SER A 61 -0.66 -6.72 20.47
C SER A 61 0.64 -6.94 19.69
N VAL A 62 0.59 -7.58 18.52
CA VAL A 62 1.76 -7.93 17.70
C VAL A 62 1.43 -7.81 16.21
N VAL A 63 2.40 -7.34 15.42
CA VAL A 63 2.42 -7.40 13.94
C VAL A 63 3.65 -8.23 13.56
N ALA A 64 3.47 -9.25 12.72
CA ALA A 64 4.53 -10.17 12.28
C ALA A 64 5.05 -9.79 10.88
#